data_AF-A0AAU6IJ89-F1
#
_entry.id   AF-A0AAU6IJ89-F1
#
_cell.length_a   1.000
_cell.length_b   1.000
_cell.length_c   1.000
_cell.angle_alpha   90.00
_cell.angle_beta   90.00
_cell.angle_gamma   90.00
#
_symmetry.space_group_name_H-M   'P 1'
#
loop_
_entity.id
_entity.type
_entity.pdbx_description
1 polymer ?
#
loop_
_entity_poly.entity_id
_entity_poly.type
_entity_poly.pdbx_seq_one_letter_code
_entity_poly.pdbx_strand_id
1 'polypeptide(L)' 'MRTRIEAMPPGKARTAAEAWISWAADTVESLDPLETPPQFPDIPEPRADDLKPFLGHWSPYDP' A
#
# COMPACT_ATOMS: atom_id res chain seq x y z
N MET A 1 -6.07 4.95 25.27
CA MET A 1 -5.88 3.48 25.07
C MET A 1 -4.71 2.96 25.91
N ARG A 2 -3.50 3.50 25.74
CA ARG A 2 -2.28 3.07 26.47
C ARG A 2 -2.41 3.11 28.00
N THR A 3 -2.95 4.20 28.56
CA THR A 3 -3.25 4.35 30.00
C THR A 3 -4.19 3.27 30.56
N ARG A 4 -5.08 2.71 29.72
CA ARG A 4 -6.01 1.65 30.14
C ARG A 4 -5.34 0.28 30.23
N ILE A 5 -4.33 0.03 29.40
CA ILE A 5 -3.52 -1.20 29.42
C ILE A 5 -2.56 -1.19 30.62
N GLU A 6 -1.99 -0.04 30.94
CA GLU A 6 -1.11 0.12 32.11
C GLU A 6 -1.84 -0.22 33.42
N ALA A 7 -3.13 0.12 33.49
CA ALA A 7 -4.01 -0.21 34.62
C ALA A 7 -4.52 -1.66 34.61
N MET A 8 -4.27 -2.45 33.56
CA MET A 8 -4.67 -3.87 33.54
C MET A 8 -3.74 -4.70 34.44
N PRO A 9 -4.27 -5.71 35.14
CA PRO A 9 -3.44 -6.68 35.83
C PRO A 9 -2.48 -7.38 34.85
N PRO A 10 -1.25 -7.70 35.28
CA PRO A 10 -0.33 -8.47 34.46
C PRO A 10 -0.96 -9.83 34.10
N GLY A 11 -0.89 -10.19 32.83
CA GLY A 11 -1.49 -11.42 32.33
C GLY A 11 -1.70 -11.40 30.82
N LYS A 12 -2.17 -12.53 30.28
CA LYS A 12 -2.33 -12.74 28.82
C LYS A 12 -3.12 -11.64 28.13
N ALA A 13 -4.18 -11.14 28.78
CA ALA A 13 -5.01 -10.07 28.23
C ALA A 13 -4.26 -8.74 28.08
N ARG A 14 -3.39 -8.41 29.04
CA ARG A 14 -2.55 -7.20 28.99
C ARG A 14 -1.52 -7.32 27.87
N THR A 15 -0.80 -8.45 27.79
CA THR A 15 0.19 -8.70 26.75
C THR A 15 -0.42 -8.67 25.34
N ALA A 16 -1.61 -9.25 25.16
CA ALA A 16 -2.32 -9.19 23.88
C ALA A 16 -2.70 -7.76 23.50
N ALA A 17 -3.15 -6.95 24.47
CA ALA A 17 -3.48 -5.56 24.23
C ALA A 17 -2.23 -4.71 23.90
N GLU A 18 -1.10 -4.96 24.57
CA GLU A 18 0.19 -4.30 24.29
C GLU A 18 0.68 -4.63 22.88
N ALA A 19 0.63 -5.91 22.48
CA ALA A 19 0.97 -6.34 21.13
C ALA A 19 0.10 -5.68 20.06
N TRP A 20 -1.21 -5.55 20.33
CA TRP A 20 -2.14 -4.93 19.40
C TRP A 20 -1.88 -3.42 19.24
N ILE A 21 -1.54 -2.71 20.32
CA ILE A 21 -1.15 -1.29 20.24
C ILE A 21 0.17 -1.13 19.48
N SER A 22 1.17 -2.00 19.72
CA SER A 22 2.44 -1.94 18.99
C SER A 22 2.21 -2.11 17.50
N TRP A 23 1.51 -3.19 17.12
CA TRP A 23 1.17 -3.46 15.72
C TRP A 23 0.42 -2.29 15.08
N ALA A 24 -0.56 -1.71 15.78
CA ALA A 24 -1.34 -0.59 15.26
C ALA A 24 -0.48 0.66 15.04
N ALA A 25 0.47 0.95 15.93
CA ALA A 25 1.38 2.08 15.77
C ALA A 25 2.31 1.87 14.55
N ASP A 26 2.93 0.71 14.46
CA ASP A 26 3.84 0.36 13.35
C ASP A 26 3.09 0.37 12.00
N THR A 27 1.85 -0.10 12.00
CA THR A 27 1.01 -0.13 10.79
C THR A 27 0.66 1.29 10.32
N VAL A 28 0.31 2.19 11.25
CA VAL A 28 0.00 3.59 10.91
C VAL A 28 1.21 4.29 10.32
N GLU A 29 2.40 4.08 10.87
CA GLU A 29 3.65 4.64 10.34
C GLU A 29 3.95 4.11 8.93
N SER A 30 3.78 2.80 8.70
CA SER A 30 4.02 2.19 7.38
C SER A 30 3.03 2.64 6.30
N LEU A 31 1.79 2.96 6.70
CA LEU A 31 0.73 3.41 5.80
C LEU A 31 0.71 4.93 5.64
N ASP A 32 1.55 5.65 6.37
CA ASP A 32 1.63 7.10 6.25
C ASP A 32 2.15 7.45 4.85
N PRO A 33 1.31 8.06 3.99
CA PRO A 33 1.72 8.42 2.63
C PRO A 33 2.79 9.53 2.62
N LEU A 34 3.06 10.18 3.75
CA LEU A 34 4.16 11.14 3.91
C LEU A 34 5.50 10.46 4.15
N GLU A 35 5.51 9.34 4.89
CA GLU A 35 6.72 8.56 5.20
C GLU A 35 7.05 7.54 4.10
N THR A 36 6.01 6.98 3.47
CA THR A 36 6.15 6.05 2.33
C THR A 36 5.41 6.60 1.12
N PRO A 37 6.04 7.48 0.33
CA PRO A 37 5.45 7.98 -0.90
C PRO A 37 5.15 6.79 -1.83
N PRO A 38 3.94 6.69 -2.40
CA PRO A 38 3.65 5.67 -3.38
C PRO A 38 4.62 5.83 -4.56
N GLN A 39 5.42 4.79 -4.81
CA GLN A 39 6.27 4.76 -5.99
C GLN A 39 5.41 4.71 -7.23
N PHE A 40 5.69 5.62 -8.15
CA PHE A 40 5.10 5.56 -9.47
C PHE A 40 5.60 4.30 -10.17
N PRO A 41 4.71 3.45 -10.72
CA PRO A 41 5.15 2.27 -11.45
C PRO A 41 5.99 2.72 -12.64
N ASP A 42 7.05 1.96 -12.96
CA ASP A 42 7.84 2.20 -14.16
C ASP A 42 6.91 2.11 -15.39
N ILE A 43 6.69 3.24 -16.05
CA ILE A 43 5.98 3.24 -17.34
C ILE A 43 6.97 2.75 -18.39
N PRO A 44 6.68 1.63 -19.08
CA PRO A 44 7.51 1.20 -20.20
C PRO A 44 7.47 2.22 -21.33
N GLU A 45 8.60 2.41 -22.00
CA GLU A 45 8.66 3.32 -23.15
C GLU A 45 7.70 2.86 -24.26
N PRO A 46 6.79 3.73 -24.74
CA PRO A 46 5.76 3.34 -25.69
C PRO A 46 6.39 2.88 -27.00
N ARG A 47 6.04 1.66 -27.42
CA ARG A 47 6.45 1.09 -28.70
C ARG A 47 5.36 1.34 -29.73
N ALA A 48 5.75 1.34 -31.00
CA ALA A 48 4.79 1.43 -32.11
C ALA A 48 3.73 0.32 -32.07
N ASP A 49 4.08 -0.85 -31.53
CA ASP A 49 3.17 -1.98 -31.34
C ASP A 49 2.09 -1.74 -30.28
N ASP A 50 2.38 -0.92 -29.26
CA ASP A 50 1.42 -0.58 -28.19
C ASP A 50 0.27 0.29 -28.71
N LEU A 51 0.49 0.97 -29.84
CA LEU A 51 -0.52 1.77 -30.51
C LEU A 51 -1.49 0.91 -31.34
N LYS A 52 -1.10 -0.30 -31.75
CA LYS A 52 -1.89 -1.15 -32.66
C LYS A 52 -3.36 -1.33 -32.25
N PRO A 53 -3.71 -1.59 -30.98
CA PRO A 53 -5.11 -1.75 -30.56
C PRO A 53 -5.95 -0.46 -30.71
N PHE A 54 -5.29 0.69 -30.75
CA PHE A 54 -5.92 2.01 -30.82
C PHE A 54 -5.94 2.60 -32.24
N LEU A 55 -5.23 1.99 -33.19
CA LEU A 55 -5.10 2.51 -34.54
C LEU A 55 -6.32 2.20 -35.42
N GLY A 56 -7.15 1.19 -35.14
CA GLY A 56 -8.36 0.91 -35.93
C GLY A 56 -8.11 0.94 -37.45
N HIS A 57 -8.93 1.69 -38.21
CA HIS A 57 -8.78 1.90 -39.65
C HIS A 57 -7.52 2.68 -40.09
N TRP A 58 -6.71 3.14 -39.13
CA TRP A 58 -5.44 3.82 -39.37
C TRP A 58 -4.25 2.85 -39.24
N SER A 59 -4.51 1.57 -38.96
CA SER A 59 -3.48 0.52 -39.01
C SER A 59 -3.09 0.25 -40.47
N PRO A 60 -1.82 0.43 -40.88
CA PRO A 60 -1.37 0.12 -42.24
C PRO A 60 -1.35 -1.39 -42.56
N TYR A 61 -1.72 -2.25 -41.60
CA TYR A 61 -1.67 -3.71 -41.70
C TYR A 61 -3.02 -4.40 -41.44
N ASP A 62 -4.11 -3.64 -41.26
CA ASP A 62 -5.47 -4.19 -41.16
C ASP A 62 -6.30 -3.69 -42.37
N PRO A 63 -6.98 -4.57 -43.15
CA PRO A 63 -7.71 -4.19 -44.37
C PRO A 63 -9.05 -3.48 -44.12
#